data_AF-A0A8K0S0H7-F1
#
_entry.id   AF-A0A8K0S0H7-F1
#
_cell.length_a   1.000
_cell.length_b   1.000
_cell.length_c   1.000
_cell.angle_alpha   90.00
_cell.angle_beta   90.00
_cell.angle_gamma   90.00
#
_symmetry.space_group_name_H-M   'P 1'
#
loop_
_entity.id
_entity.type
_entity.pdbx_description
1 polymer ?
#
loop_
_entity_poly.entity_id
_entity_poly.type
_entity_poly.pdbx_seq_one_letter_code
_entity_poly.pdbx_strand_id
1 'polypeptide(L)'
;MKPTAILATLACFYTPTSAGPIAYGVCQAGCSAVVMACYTAAGYTWGATLGASAPASIIACNGAFGTCSAACAKIGLFAPTP
;
A
#
# COMPACT_ATOMS: atom_id res chain seq x y z
N MET A 1 -41.96 21.88 -7.28
CA MET A 1 -41.23 20.74 -6.67
C MET A 1 -40.31 21.30 -5.59
N LYS A 2 -40.40 20.82 -4.35
CA LYS A 2 -39.64 21.39 -3.23
C LYS A 2 -38.16 20.99 -3.38
N PRO A 3 -37.19 21.92 -3.32
CA PRO A 3 -35.76 21.62 -3.50
C PRO A 3 -35.26 20.55 -2.52
N THR A 4 -35.90 20.43 -1.36
CA THR A 4 -35.66 19.37 -0.36
C THR A 4 -35.88 17.95 -0.90
N ALA A 5 -36.83 17.74 -1.81
CA ALA A 5 -37.10 16.42 -2.39
C ALA A 5 -36.00 15.99 -3.39
N ILE A 6 -35.39 16.96 -4.07
CA ILE A 6 -34.28 16.74 -5.01
C ILE A 6 -32.99 16.41 -4.26
N LEU A 7 -32.67 17.15 -3.18
CA LEU A 7 -31.51 16.83 -2.33
C LEU A 7 -31.63 15.44 -1.68
N ALA A 8 -32.83 15.09 -1.21
CA ALA A 8 -33.08 13.78 -0.60
C ALA A 8 -32.91 12.61 -1.58
N THR A 9 -33.27 12.79 -2.86
CA THR A 9 -33.07 11.76 -3.88
C THR A 9 -31.60 11.63 -4.28
N LEU A 10 -30.85 12.73 -4.45
CA LEU A 10 -29.41 12.66 -4.73
C LEU A 10 -28.61 11.96 -3.63
N ALA A 11 -28.98 12.17 -2.35
CA ALA A 11 -28.31 11.53 -1.23
C ALA A 11 -28.46 10.00 -1.23
N CYS A 12 -29.57 9.45 -1.75
CA CYS A 12 -29.79 8.00 -1.85
C CYS A 12 -28.95 7.32 -2.94
N PHE A 13 -28.39 8.06 -3.90
CA PHE A 13 -27.55 7.52 -4.97
C PHE A 13 -26.04 7.70 -4.72
N TYR A 14 -25.65 8.26 -3.57
CA TYR A 14 -24.25 8.41 -3.20
C TYR A 14 -23.69 7.07 -2.69
N THR A 15 -22.91 6.38 -3.52
CA THR A 15 -22.09 5.25 -3.09
C THR A 15 -20.68 5.76 -2.75
N PRO A 16 -20.24 5.70 -1.47
CA PRO A 16 -18.85 6.04 -1.15
C PRO A 16 -17.90 5.04 -1.81
N THR A 17 -16.94 5.53 -2.59
CA THR A 17 -15.90 4.70 -3.21
C THR A 17 -14.72 4.52 -2.26
N SER A 18 -14.57 3.34 -1.66
CA SER A 18 -13.39 2.99 -0.86
C SER A 18 -12.19 2.71 -1.78
N ALA A 19 -11.54 3.77 -2.26
CA ALA A 19 -10.31 3.67 -3.07
C ALA A 19 -9.09 3.19 -2.23
N GLY A 20 -9.20 3.23 -0.91
CA GLY A 20 -8.11 2.95 0.03
C GLY A 20 -7.42 1.59 -0.17
N PRO A 21 -8.15 0.45 -0.15
CA PRO A 21 -7.55 -0.87 -0.33
C PRO A 21 -6.82 -1.04 -1.67
N ILE A 22 -7.35 -0.43 -2.74
CA ILE A 22 -6.70 -0.46 -4.07
C ILE A 22 -5.42 0.36 -4.04
N ALA A 23 -5.46 1.57 -3.48
CA ALA A 23 -4.28 2.42 -3.31
C ALA A 23 -3.20 1.74 -2.46
N TYR A 24 -3.60 1.06 -1.38
CA TYR A 24 -2.69 0.25 -0.57
C TYR A 24 -2.02 -0.86 -1.39
N GLY A 25 -2.79 -1.61 -2.18
CA GLY A 25 -2.28 -2.68 -3.04
C GLY A 25 -1.26 -2.17 -4.07
N VAL A 26 -1.56 -1.07 -4.75
CA VAL A 26 -0.65 -0.43 -5.72
C VAL A 26 0.63 0.05 -5.03
N CYS A 27 0.53 0.69 -3.87
CA CYS A 27 1.68 1.15 -3.11
C CYS A 27 2.57 -0.02 -2.66
N GLN A 28 1.98 -1.11 -2.16
CA GLN A 28 2.72 -2.32 -1.81
C GLN A 28 3.42 -2.95 -3.03
N ALA A 29 2.78 -2.96 -4.20
CA ALA A 29 3.40 -3.45 -5.42
C ALA A 29 4.65 -2.62 -5.81
N GLY A 30 4.61 -1.30 -5.57
CA GLY A 30 5.78 -0.44 -5.71
C GLY A 30 6.90 -0.79 -4.71
N CYS A 31 6.56 -0.94 -3.43
CA CYS A 31 7.53 -1.33 -2.40
C CYS A 31 8.17 -2.70 -2.70
N SER A 32 7.39 -3.67 -3.19
CA SER A 32 7.88 -5.00 -3.55
C SER A 32 8.79 -4.98 -4.79
N ALA A 33 8.52 -4.11 -5.77
CA ALA A 33 9.43 -3.89 -6.90
C ALA A 33 10.79 -3.32 -6.43
N VAL A 34 10.78 -2.38 -5.47
CA VAL A 34 12.01 -1.78 -4.94
C VAL A 34 12.84 -2.79 -4.15
N VAL A 35 12.22 -3.60 -3.28
CA VAL A 35 12.97 -4.61 -2.52
C VAL A 35 13.53 -5.70 -3.43
N MET A 36 12.80 -6.09 -4.48
CA MET A 36 13.30 -6.98 -5.53
C MET A 36 14.56 -6.41 -6.20
N ALA A 37 14.56 -5.13 -6.56
CA ALA A 37 15.72 -4.47 -7.15
C ALA A 37 16.90 -4.42 -6.16
N CYS A 38 16.65 -4.12 -4.88
CA CYS A 38 17.67 -4.10 -3.82
C CYS A 38 18.34 -5.46 -3.64
N TYR A 39 17.54 -6.53 -3.58
CA TYR A 39 18.02 -7.91 -3.52
C TYR A 39 18.85 -8.28 -4.75
N THR A 40 18.35 -7.93 -5.93
CA THR A 40 19.03 -8.21 -7.21
C THR A 40 20.39 -7.50 -7.27
N ALA A 41 20.46 -6.24 -6.85
CA ALA A 41 21.72 -5.49 -6.75
C ALA A 41 22.70 -6.11 -5.76
N ALA A 42 22.20 -6.76 -4.70
CA ALA A 42 23.00 -7.50 -3.74
C ALA A 42 23.36 -8.93 -4.22
N GLY A 43 22.84 -9.39 -5.35
CA GLY A 43 23.10 -10.74 -5.89
C GLY A 43 22.22 -11.84 -5.27
N TYR A 44 21.08 -11.49 -4.68
CA TYR A 44 20.16 -12.44 -4.04
C TYR A 44 18.78 -12.43 -4.69
N THR A 45 18.06 -13.55 -4.57
CA THR A 45 16.64 -13.65 -4.93
C THR A 45 15.77 -13.30 -3.73
N TRP A 46 14.83 -12.36 -3.90
CA TRP A 46 13.88 -11.99 -2.84
C TRP A 46 13.03 -13.18 -2.40
N GLY A 47 12.81 -13.31 -1.09
CA GLY A 47 12.07 -14.42 -0.49
C GLY A 47 12.83 -15.74 -0.34
N ALA A 48 14.02 -15.89 -0.93
CA ALA A 48 14.83 -17.11 -0.81
C ALA A 48 15.71 -17.15 0.46
N THR A 49 15.93 -16.01 1.11
CA THR A 49 16.82 -15.88 2.28
C THR A 49 16.02 -15.79 3.59
N LEU A 50 16.22 -16.74 4.51
CA LEU A 50 15.58 -16.77 5.83
C LEU A 50 16.21 -15.79 6.82
N GLY A 51 15.39 -15.08 7.59
CA GLY A 51 15.72 -13.82 8.27
C GLY A 51 16.82 -13.83 9.36
N ALA A 52 17.20 -14.96 9.93
CA ALA A 52 18.29 -15.00 10.92
C ALA A 52 19.69 -15.15 10.29
N SER A 53 19.76 -15.70 9.07
CA SER A 53 21.01 -15.96 8.33
C SER A 53 21.20 -14.96 7.19
N ALA A 54 20.35 -13.94 7.12
CA ALA A 54 20.35 -12.99 6.04
C ALA A 54 21.59 -12.08 6.11
N PRO A 55 22.27 -11.83 4.98
CA PRO A 55 23.33 -10.83 4.90
C PRO A 55 22.85 -9.46 5.36
N ALA A 56 23.77 -8.63 5.88
CA ALA A 56 23.43 -7.28 6.35
C ALA A 56 22.73 -6.42 5.28
N SER A 57 23.13 -6.55 4.01
CA SER A 57 22.47 -5.88 2.87
C SER A 57 21.00 -6.29 2.73
N ILE A 58 20.70 -7.57 2.93
CA ILE A 58 19.35 -8.13 2.85
C ILE A 58 18.50 -7.71 4.04
N ILE A 59 19.07 -7.66 5.25
CA ILE A 59 18.38 -7.10 6.41
C ILE A 59 18.00 -5.63 6.16
N ALA A 60 18.91 -4.85 5.58
CA ALA A 60 18.63 -3.45 5.22
C ALA A 60 17.54 -3.32 4.15
N CYS A 61 17.59 -4.13 3.06
CA CYS A 61 16.56 -4.15 2.03
C CYS A 61 15.17 -4.44 2.63
N ASN A 62 15.06 -5.43 3.51
CA ASN A 62 13.80 -5.77 4.18
C ASN A 62 13.32 -4.70 5.16
N GLY A 63 14.24 -4.07 5.91
CA GLY A 63 13.90 -2.97 6.79
C GLY A 63 13.29 -1.77 6.03
N ALA A 64 13.86 -1.44 4.87
CA ALA A 64 13.33 -0.42 3.99
C ALA A 64 11.95 -0.83 3.41
N PHE A 65 11.81 -2.08 2.96
CA PHE A 65 10.54 -2.62 2.50
C PHE A 65 9.43 -2.54 3.57
N GLY A 66 9.73 -2.97 4.80
CA GLY A 66 8.78 -2.92 5.91
C GLY A 66 8.33 -1.49 6.23
N THR A 67 9.27 -0.53 6.20
CA THR A 67 8.96 0.89 6.40
C THR A 67 8.08 1.45 5.28
N CYS A 68 8.38 1.10 4.02
CA CYS A 68 7.59 1.47 2.85
C CYS A 68 6.15 0.93 2.97
N SER A 69 5.99 -0.36 3.25
CA SER A 69 4.68 -1.01 3.41
C SER A 69 3.89 -0.45 4.60
N ALA A 70 4.54 -0.11 5.71
CA ALA A 70 3.90 0.55 6.84
C ALA A 70 3.39 1.96 6.48
N ALA A 71 4.13 2.71 5.66
CA ALA A 71 3.66 3.99 5.12
C ALA A 71 2.46 3.79 4.17
N CYS A 72 2.52 2.81 3.28
CA CYS A 72 1.40 2.45 2.41
C CYS A 72 0.14 2.12 3.20
N ALA A 73 0.25 1.35 4.29
CA ALA A 73 -0.89 1.01 5.14
C ALA A 73 -1.51 2.26 5.78
N LYS A 74 -0.67 3.18 6.29
CA LYS A 74 -1.13 4.45 6.85
C LYS A 74 -1.93 5.28 5.85
N ILE A 75 -1.44 5.41 4.63
CA ILE A 75 -2.04 6.30 3.62
C ILE A 75 -3.19 5.63 2.87
N GLY A 76 -3.06 4.35 2.54
CA GLY A 76 -4.05 3.62 1.77
C GLY A 76 -5.19 3.06 2.61
N LEU A 77 -4.94 2.61 3.84
CA LEU A 77 -5.96 1.90 4.63
C LEU A 77 -6.59 2.76 5.73
N PHE A 78 -5.81 3.66 6.34
CA PHE A 78 -6.22 4.39 7.54
C PHE A 78 -6.45 5.89 7.33
N ALA A 79 -5.95 6.47 6.23
CA ALA A 79 -6.24 7.85 5.92
C ALA A 79 -7.70 8.00 5.46
N PRO A 80 -8.40 9.07 5.87
CA PRO A 80 -9.72 9.39 5.33
C PRO A 80 -9.63 9.51 3.81
N THR A 81 -10.42 8.72 3.09
CA THR A 81 -10.63 8.90 1.65
C THR A 81 -11.77 9.90 1.46
N PRO A 82 -11.62 10.91 0.57
CA PRO A 82 -12.70 11.84 0.27
C PRO A 82 -13.90 11.15 -0.40
#